data_AF-A0A250K2A4-F1
#
_entry.id   AF-A0A250K2A4-F1
#
_cell.length_a   1.000
_cell.length_b   1.000
_cell.length_c   1.000
_cell.angle_alpha   90.00
_cell.angle_beta   90.00
_cell.angle_gamma   90.00
#
_symmetry.space_group_name_H-M   'P 1'
#
loop_
_entity.id
_entity.type
_entity.pdbx_description
1 polymer ?
#
loop_
_entity_poly.entity_id
_entity_poly.type
_entity_poly.pdbx_seq_one_letter_code
_entity_poly.pdbx_strand_id
1 'polypeptide(L)'
;MRFISLVPMLCGLAVVAQAGLNRRFAGQWGLMSAVLVNMVVATVATFGVYLAVRMVPGLWPEAAAGQGRFGGLTPWHLIPGLCGVIIVLGMPWAMSRLGAVQSALLLMAAQLITSLVWDAMVEGRPATFPRVLGSGVAFLGAAIAVWKG
;
A
#
# COMPACT_ATOMS: atom_id res chain seq x y z
N MET A 1 15.60 -4.31 14.42
CA MET A 1 15.83 -4.52 12.97
C MET A 1 15.21 -5.79 12.42
N ARG A 2 15.40 -6.98 13.03
CA ARG A 2 14.88 -8.28 12.50
C ARG A 2 13.36 -8.36 12.22
N PHE A 3 12.52 -7.56 12.90
CA PHE A 3 11.06 -7.57 12.70
C PHE A 3 10.55 -6.50 11.74
N ILE A 4 11.35 -5.47 11.40
CA ILE A 4 10.91 -4.37 10.53
C ILE A 4 10.68 -4.88 9.10
N SER A 5 11.44 -5.88 8.66
CA SER A 5 11.24 -6.56 7.37
C SER A 5 9.92 -7.32 7.27
N LEU A 6 9.24 -7.64 8.38
CA LEU A 6 7.92 -8.26 8.35
C LEU A 6 6.81 -7.25 8.01
N VAL A 7 7.02 -5.97 8.30
CA VAL A 7 6.03 -4.91 8.03
C VAL A 7 5.65 -4.85 6.55
N PRO A 8 6.58 -4.75 5.57
CA PRO A 8 6.20 -4.74 4.16
C PRO A 8 5.54 -6.06 3.71
N MET A 9 5.90 -7.20 4.31
CA MET A 9 5.21 -8.47 4.02
C MET A 9 3.76 -8.44 4.48
N LEU A 10 3.49 -7.95 5.70
CA LEU A 10 2.13 -7.76 6.22
C LEU A 10 1.34 -6.76 5.38
N CYS A 11 1.96 -5.66 4.94
CA CYS A 11 1.34 -4.71 4.02
C CYS A 11 0.95 -5.38 2.69
N GLY A 12 1.84 -6.19 2.11
CA GLY A 12 1.55 -6.94 0.89
C GLY A 12 0.35 -7.88 1.05
N LEU A 13 0.32 -8.65 2.15
CA LEU A 13 -0.82 -9.51 2.50
C LEU A 13 -2.11 -8.71 2.67
N ALA A 14 -2.04 -7.60 3.39
CA ALA A 14 -3.20 -6.73 3.63
C ALA A 14 -3.76 -6.17 2.32
N VAL A 15 -2.92 -5.74 1.37
CA VAL A 15 -3.38 -5.23 0.07
C VAL A 15 -4.14 -6.30 -0.72
N VAL A 16 -3.62 -7.53 -0.79
CA VAL A 16 -4.29 -8.62 -1.51
C VAL A 16 -5.60 -9.03 -0.82
N ALA A 17 -5.58 -9.17 0.51
CA ALA A 17 -6.77 -9.52 1.28
C ALA A 17 -7.85 -8.44 1.18
N GLN A 18 -7.48 -7.17 1.35
CA GLN A 18 -8.36 -6.02 1.23
C GLN A 18 -8.96 -5.93 -0.19
N ALA A 19 -8.16 -6.19 -1.22
CA ALA A 19 -8.65 -6.18 -2.59
C ALA A 19 -9.68 -7.30 -2.86
N GLY A 20 -9.41 -8.51 -2.37
CA GLY A 20 -10.30 -9.66 -2.52
C GLY A 20 -11.62 -9.50 -1.75
N LEU A 21 -11.55 -9.03 -0.50
CA LEU A 21 -12.74 -8.73 0.32
C LEU A 21 -13.57 -7.60 -0.30
N ASN A 22 -12.93 -6.53 -0.76
CA ASN A 22 -13.63 -5.42 -1.39
C ASN A 22 -14.22 -5.81 -2.74
N ARG A 23 -13.62 -6.75 -3.48
CA ARG A 23 -14.25 -7.31 -4.68
C ARG A 23 -15.57 -8.00 -4.34
N ARG A 24 -15.63 -8.78 -3.26
CA ARG A 24 -16.86 -9.44 -2.81
C ARG A 24 -17.90 -8.43 -2.36
N PHE A 25 -17.49 -7.44 -1.57
CA PHE A 25 -18.37 -6.37 -1.12
C PHE A 25 -18.91 -5.56 -2.30
N ALA A 26 -18.05 -5.19 -3.26
CA ALA A 26 -18.44 -4.50 -4.49
C ALA A 26 -19.45 -5.29 -5.33
N GLY A 27 -19.39 -6.62 -5.31
CA GLY A 27 -20.36 -7.49 -5.98
C GLY A 27 -21.76 -7.46 -5.35
N GLN A 28 -21.89 -7.04 -4.09
CA GLN A 28 -23.17 -6.98 -3.38
C GLN A 28 -23.73 -5.55 -3.31
N TRP A 29 -22.87 -4.54 -3.09
CA TRP A 29 -23.30 -3.15 -2.81
C TRP A 29 -22.81 -2.13 -3.85
N GLY A 30 -22.10 -2.60 -4.88
CA GLY A 30 -21.43 -1.75 -5.86
C GLY A 30 -20.05 -1.28 -5.39
N LEU A 31 -19.16 -1.03 -6.37
CA LEU A 31 -17.76 -0.68 -6.10
C LEU A 31 -17.62 0.64 -5.32
N MET A 32 -18.35 1.69 -5.71
CA MET A 32 -18.22 3.00 -5.06
C MET A 32 -18.69 2.98 -3.61
N SER A 33 -19.79 2.27 -3.32
CA SER A 33 -20.26 2.05 -1.95
C SER A 33 -19.23 1.31 -1.11
N ALA A 34 -18.64 0.24 -1.65
CA ALA A 34 -17.59 -0.52 -0.97
C ALA A 34 -16.36 0.36 -0.68
N VAL A 35 -15.93 1.18 -1.64
CA VAL A 35 -14.81 2.12 -1.47
C VAL A 35 -15.12 3.16 -0.40
N LEU A 36 -16.30 3.78 -0.44
CA LEU A 36 -16.71 4.79 0.54
C LEU A 36 -16.70 4.22 1.97
N VAL A 37 -17.32 3.05 2.17
CA VAL A 37 -17.36 2.39 3.49
C VAL A 37 -15.94 2.07 3.97
N ASN A 38 -15.07 1.56 3.10
CA ASN A 38 -13.68 1.30 3.47
C ASN A 38 -12.92 2.57 3.86
N MET A 39 -13.15 3.68 3.16
CA MET A 39 -12.51 4.97 3.50
C MET A 39 -12.99 5.51 4.84
N VAL A 40 -14.28 5.35 5.15
CA VAL A 40 -14.83 5.69 6.47
C VAL A 40 -14.18 4.84 7.56
N VAL A 41 -14.13 3.51 7.39
CA VAL A 41 -13.49 2.60 8.35
C VAL A 41 -12.01 2.93 8.54
N ALA A 42 -11.27 3.18 7.45
CA ALA A 42 -9.87 3.56 7.51
C ALA A 42 -9.67 4.90 8.26
N THR A 43 -10.53 5.89 8.01
CA THR A 43 -10.50 7.17 8.72
C THR A 43 -10.76 7.00 10.21
N VAL A 44 -11.77 6.21 10.60
CA VAL A 44 -12.08 5.94 12.00
C VAL A 44 -10.94 5.18 12.69
N ALA A 45 -10.40 4.15 12.05
CA ALA A 45 -9.29 3.35 12.59
C ALA A 45 -8.02 4.20 12.77
N THR A 46 -7.65 5.00 11.76
CA THR A 46 -6.47 5.89 11.83
C THR A 46 -6.65 6.98 12.88
N PHE A 47 -7.85 7.55 13.02
CA PHE A 47 -8.15 8.50 14.09
C PHE A 47 -8.04 7.85 15.48
N GLY A 48 -8.52 6.61 15.63
CA GLY A 48 -8.36 5.83 16.87
C GLY A 48 -6.90 5.60 17.25
N VAL A 49 -6.06 5.20 16.28
CA VAL A 49 -4.60 5.04 16.49
C VAL A 49 -3.96 6.37 16.86
N TYR A 50 -4.33 7.46 16.17
CA TYR A 50 -3.84 8.81 16.47
C TYR A 50 -4.16 9.22 17.92
N LEU A 51 -5.41 9.02 18.36
CA LEU A 51 -5.81 9.32 19.74
C LEU A 51 -5.06 8.44 20.75
N ALA A 52 -4.94 7.13 20.51
CA ALA A 52 -4.24 6.22 21.41
C ALA A 52 -2.78 6.63 21.63
N VAL A 53 -2.06 6.96 20.55
CA VAL A 53 -0.66 7.42 20.61
C VAL A 53 -0.54 8.77 21.35
N ARG A 54 -1.55 9.64 21.26
CA ARG A 54 -1.57 10.93 21.95
C ARG A 54 -1.94 10.83 23.43
N MET A 55 -2.78 9.86 23.80
CA MET A 55 -3.30 9.71 25.16
C MET A 55 -2.43 8.82 26.06
N VAL A 56 -1.64 7.91 25.49
CA VAL A 56 -0.81 6.97 26.24
C VAL A 56 0.67 7.33 26.09
N PRO A 57 1.30 7.98 27.09
CA PRO A 57 2.71 8.33 27.03
C PRO A 57 3.58 7.09 26.83
N GLY A 58 4.50 7.15 25.87
CA GLY A 58 5.44 6.05 25.59
C GLY A 58 4.89 4.90 24.74
N LEU A 59 3.61 4.92 24.32
CA LEU A 59 3.04 3.87 23.47
C LEU A 59 3.78 3.75 22.12
N TRP A 60 4.08 4.89 21.50
CA TRP A 60 4.88 4.95 20.28
C TRP A 60 5.65 6.28 20.19
N PRO A 61 6.82 6.38 20.85
CA PRO A 61 7.56 7.63 21.00
C PRO A 61 7.91 8.30 19.66
N GLU A 62 8.28 7.50 18.66
CA GLU A 62 8.61 7.96 17.30
C GLU A 62 7.41 8.60 16.59
N ALA A 63 6.21 8.01 16.72
CA ALA A 63 4.99 8.53 16.12
C ALA A 63 4.44 9.76 16.88
N ALA A 64 4.74 9.88 18.18
CA ALA A 64 4.32 11.00 19.02
C ALA A 64 5.21 12.25 18.90
N ALA A 65 6.42 12.13 18.33
CA ALA A 65 7.45 13.18 18.30
C ALA A 65 7.06 14.45 17.52
N GLY A 66 6.02 14.40 16.68
CA GLY A 66 5.52 15.58 15.95
C GLY A 66 4.58 16.47 16.77
N GLN A 67 4.85 17.78 16.81
CA GLN A 67 3.85 18.78 17.25
C GLN A 67 2.62 18.63 16.36
N GLY A 68 1.46 18.29 16.92
CA GLY A 68 0.19 18.05 16.21
C GLY A 68 -0.43 19.32 15.63
N ARG A 69 0.38 20.16 14.98
CA ARG A 69 -0.04 21.42 14.38
C ARG A 69 -0.42 21.16 12.93
N PHE A 70 -1.72 21.11 12.66
CA PHE A 70 -2.26 21.15 11.29
C PHE A 70 -1.89 22.43 10.52
N GLY A 71 -1.31 23.44 11.20
CA GLY A 71 -0.84 24.69 10.60
C GLY A 71 0.33 24.55 9.61
N GLY A 72 0.88 23.35 9.40
CA GLY A 72 1.91 23.06 8.40
C GLY A 72 1.42 22.21 7.21
N LEU A 73 0.11 22.01 7.07
CA LEU A 73 -0.44 21.23 5.95
C LEU A 73 -0.14 21.91 4.61
N THR A 74 0.63 21.25 3.77
CA THR A 74 0.82 21.61 2.37
C THR A 74 0.14 20.59 1.44
N PRO A 75 -0.22 20.96 0.20
CA PRO A 75 -0.97 20.08 -0.69
C PRO A 75 -0.31 18.72 -0.97
N TRP A 76 1.03 18.61 -0.93
CA TRP A 76 1.70 17.33 -1.19
C TRP A 76 1.39 16.27 -0.13
N HIS A 77 1.05 16.68 1.10
CA HIS A 77 0.64 15.75 2.17
C HIS A 77 -0.66 15.00 1.85
N LEU A 78 -1.42 15.45 0.85
CA LEU A 78 -2.64 14.77 0.38
C LEU A 78 -2.33 13.60 -0.57
N ILE A 79 -1.18 13.62 -1.25
CA ILE A 79 -0.81 12.64 -2.28
C ILE A 79 -0.82 11.20 -1.72
N PRO A 80 -0.22 10.90 -0.56
CA PRO A 80 -0.26 9.54 -0.01
C PRO A 80 -1.68 9.04 0.27
N GLY A 81 -2.57 9.93 0.73
CA GLY A 81 -3.99 9.61 0.94
C GLY A 81 -4.71 9.27 -0.37
N LEU A 82 -4.46 10.05 -1.43
CA LEU A 82 -4.98 9.78 -2.77
C LEU A 82 -4.46 8.46 -3.34
N CYS A 83 -3.20 8.10 -3.12
CA CYS A 83 -2.66 6.79 -3.48
C CYS A 83 -3.43 5.65 -2.77
N GLY A 84 -3.77 5.84 -1.48
CA GLY A 84 -4.63 4.90 -0.74
C GLY A 84 -6.00 4.70 -1.41
N VAL A 85 -6.63 5.78 -1.87
CA VAL A 85 -7.89 5.71 -2.62
C VAL A 85 -7.75 4.91 -3.91
N ILE A 86 -6.69 5.17 -4.69
CA ILE A 86 -6.40 4.44 -5.93
C ILE A 86 -6.26 2.93 -5.65
N ILE A 87 -5.60 2.54 -4.56
CA ILE A 87 -5.43 1.12 -4.21
C ILE A 87 -6.79 0.49 -3.85
N VAL A 88 -7.56 1.14 -2.98
CA VAL A 88 -8.84 0.60 -2.48
C VAL A 88 -9.88 0.52 -3.59
N LEU A 89 -9.86 1.43 -4.57
CA LEU A 89 -10.72 1.41 -5.74
C LEU A 89 -10.20 0.46 -6.82
N GLY A 90 -8.93 0.61 -7.20
CA GLY A 90 -8.33 0.00 -8.37
C GLY A 90 -8.06 -1.48 -8.19
N MET A 91 -7.61 -1.93 -7.02
CA MET A 91 -7.27 -3.35 -6.81
C MET A 91 -8.49 -4.27 -6.87
N PRO A 92 -9.62 -3.99 -6.21
CA PRO A 92 -10.83 -4.80 -6.36
C PRO A 92 -11.34 -4.84 -7.80
N TRP A 93 -11.27 -3.71 -8.49
CA TRP A 93 -11.66 -3.59 -9.89
C TRP A 93 -10.77 -4.44 -10.79
N ALA A 94 -9.45 -4.33 -10.66
CA ALA A 94 -8.48 -5.16 -11.38
C ALA A 94 -8.71 -6.64 -11.09
N MET A 95 -8.89 -7.01 -9.83
CA MET A 95 -9.15 -8.40 -9.44
C MET A 95 -10.45 -8.94 -10.02
N SER A 96 -11.47 -8.11 -10.22
CA SER A 96 -12.73 -8.53 -10.86
C SER A 96 -12.57 -8.91 -12.33
N ARG A 97 -11.53 -8.39 -13.00
CA ARG A 97 -11.25 -8.60 -14.43
C ARG A 97 -10.13 -9.60 -14.69
N LEU A 98 -9.05 -9.54 -13.91
CA LEU A 98 -7.81 -10.29 -14.14
C LEU A 98 -7.63 -11.47 -13.16
N GLY A 99 -8.44 -11.52 -12.09
CA GLY A 99 -8.22 -12.45 -10.99
C GLY A 99 -7.16 -11.99 -10.00
N ALA A 100 -7.09 -12.64 -8.84
CA ALA A 100 -6.26 -12.18 -7.72
C ALA A 100 -4.76 -12.26 -8.01
N VAL A 101 -4.30 -13.38 -8.58
CA VAL A 101 -2.88 -13.66 -8.84
C VAL A 101 -2.30 -12.66 -9.85
N GLN A 102 -2.94 -12.51 -11.01
CA GLN A 102 -2.49 -11.58 -12.04
C GLN A 102 -2.49 -10.13 -11.56
N SER A 103 -3.52 -9.68 -10.83
CA SER A 103 -3.54 -8.33 -10.26
C SER A 103 -2.44 -8.09 -9.22
N ALA A 104 -2.19 -9.06 -8.34
CA ALA A 104 -1.14 -8.94 -7.32
C ALA A 104 0.27 -8.84 -7.94
N LEU A 105 0.52 -9.59 -9.01
CA LEU A 105 1.84 -9.59 -9.66
C LEU A 105 2.10 -8.32 -10.46
N LEU A 106 1.08 -7.79 -11.14
CA LEU A 106 1.16 -6.46 -11.77
C LEU A 106 1.39 -5.35 -10.73
N LEU A 107 0.72 -5.44 -9.58
CA LEU A 107 0.97 -4.51 -8.47
C LEU A 107 2.41 -4.61 -7.98
N MET A 108 2.91 -5.82 -7.73
CA MET A 108 4.28 -6.05 -7.26
C MET A 108 5.32 -5.53 -8.26
N ALA A 109 5.09 -5.76 -9.55
CA ALA A 109 5.93 -5.22 -10.62
C ALA A 109 6.01 -3.69 -10.59
N ALA A 110 4.84 -3.02 -10.51
CA ALA A 110 4.78 -1.58 -10.41
C ALA A 110 5.51 -1.08 -9.15
N GLN A 111 5.29 -1.74 -8.00
CA GLN A 111 5.98 -1.41 -6.75
C GLN A 111 7.51 -1.52 -6.86
N LEU A 112 8.04 -2.58 -7.48
CA LEU A 112 9.47 -2.75 -7.68
C LEU A 112 10.06 -1.64 -8.55
N ILE A 113 9.47 -1.36 -9.71
CA ILE A 113 9.95 -0.31 -10.62
C ILE A 113 9.87 1.06 -9.94
N THR A 114 8.71 1.39 -9.35
CA THR A 114 8.52 2.66 -8.65
C THR A 114 9.48 2.81 -7.49
N SER A 115 9.78 1.74 -6.74
CA SER A 115 10.75 1.79 -5.63
C SER A 115 12.16 2.09 -6.10
N LEU A 116 12.60 1.54 -7.24
CA LEU A 116 13.92 1.82 -7.80
C LEU A 116 14.03 3.27 -8.29
N VAL A 117 12.97 3.76 -8.96
CA VAL A 117 12.91 5.15 -9.42
C VAL A 117 12.89 6.11 -8.23
N TRP A 118 12.08 5.83 -7.21
CA TRP A 118 11.98 6.64 -6.00
C TRP A 118 13.31 6.69 -5.25
N ASP A 119 13.96 5.54 -5.07
CA ASP A 119 15.26 5.49 -4.41
C ASP A 119 16.32 6.32 -5.16
N ALA A 120 16.35 6.22 -6.48
CA ALA A 120 17.34 6.95 -7.30
C ALA A 120 17.06 8.46 -7.34
N MET A 121 15.80 8.88 -7.46
CA MET A 121 15.43 10.28 -7.70
C MET A 121 15.14 11.08 -6.44
N VAL A 122 14.61 10.43 -5.39
CA VAL A 122 14.12 11.11 -4.17
C VAL A 122 15.05 10.85 -2.98
N GLU A 123 15.48 9.60 -2.79
CA GLU A 123 16.32 9.21 -1.64
C GLU A 123 17.83 9.31 -1.94
N GLY A 124 18.22 9.60 -3.19
CA GLY A 124 19.62 9.68 -3.63
C GLY A 124 20.37 8.34 -3.54
N ARG A 125 19.65 7.22 -3.49
CA ARG A 125 20.20 5.85 -3.42
C ARG A 125 20.33 5.27 -4.83
N PRO A 126 21.54 5.12 -5.37
CA PRO A 126 21.71 4.69 -6.76
C PRO A 126 21.17 3.27 -7.01
N ALA A 127 20.61 3.06 -8.19
CA ALA A 127 20.16 1.76 -8.67
C ALA A 127 21.38 0.88 -9.01
N THR A 128 21.98 0.27 -7.99
CA THR A 128 23.11 -0.65 -8.16
C THR A 128 22.72 -1.89 -8.97
N PHE A 129 23.65 -2.45 -9.73
CA PHE A 129 23.45 -3.65 -10.54
C PHE A 129 22.74 -4.81 -9.80
N PRO A 130 23.10 -5.17 -8.54
CA PRO A 130 22.40 -6.23 -7.81
C PRO A 130 20.91 -5.95 -7.56
N ARG A 131 20.54 -4.68 -7.32
CA ARG A 131 19.14 -4.29 -7.08
C ARG A 131 18.30 -4.39 -8.34
N VAL A 132 18.86 -3.97 -9.47
CA VAL A 132 18.22 -4.07 -10.78
C VAL A 132 18.05 -5.54 -11.16
N LEU A 133 19.11 -6.34 -11.01
CA LEU A 133 19.08 -7.78 -11.30
C LEU A 133 18.07 -8.51 -10.40
N GLY A 134 18.10 -8.27 -9.09
CA GLY A 134 17.15 -8.90 -8.15
C GLY A 134 15.69 -8.53 -8.43
N SER A 135 15.43 -7.26 -8.78
CA SER A 135 14.09 -6.82 -9.19
C SER A 135 13.65 -7.48 -10.50
N GLY A 136 14.59 -7.64 -11.46
CA GLY A 136 14.36 -8.37 -12.70
C GLY A 136 14.00 -9.84 -12.46
N VAL A 137 14.74 -10.53 -11.59
CA VAL A 137 14.45 -11.93 -11.23
C VAL A 137 13.08 -12.06 -10.54
N ALA A 138 12.76 -11.17 -9.60
CA ALA A 138 11.46 -11.17 -8.94
C ALA A 138 10.31 -10.93 -9.95
N PHE A 139 10.50 -10.03 -10.90
CA PHE A 139 9.54 -9.76 -11.97
C PHE A 139 9.40 -10.95 -12.93
N LEU A 140 10.50 -11.58 -13.34
CA LEU A 140 10.46 -12.77 -14.19
C LEU A 140 9.78 -13.95 -13.50
N GLY A 141 10.08 -14.20 -12.22
CA GLY A 141 9.41 -15.22 -11.42
C GLY A 141 7.90 -14.95 -11.31
N ALA A 142 7.52 -13.70 -11.14
CA ALA A 142 6.12 -13.27 -11.16
C ALA A 142 5.45 -13.51 -12.52
N ALA A 143 6.12 -13.16 -13.62
CA ALA A 143 5.61 -13.35 -14.96
C ALA A 143 5.39 -14.85 -15.28
N ILE A 144 6.33 -15.71 -14.88
CA ILE A 144 6.22 -17.17 -15.02
C ILE A 144 5.00 -17.70 -14.26
N ALA A 145 4.75 -17.23 -13.03
CA ALA A 145 3.61 -17.67 -12.22
C ALA A 145 2.23 -17.35 -12.85
N VAL A 146 2.16 -16.42 -13.79
CA VAL A 146 0.94 -16.05 -14.54
C VAL A 146 0.92 -16.62 -15.94
N TRP A 147 2.04 -17.14 -16.42
CA TRP A 147 2.13 -17.72 -17.74
C TRP A 147 1.15 -18.88 -17.84
N LYS A 148 0.06 -18.66 -18.56
CA LYS A 148 -0.90 -19.70 -18.93
C LYS A 148 -0.20 -20.64 -19.91
N GLY A 149 0.31 -21.75 -19.40
CA GLY A 149 0.34 -23.01 -20.15
C GLY A 149 -1.07 -23.56 -20.25
#